data_AF-A0AAU1CUJ1-F1
#
_entry.id   AF-A0AAU1CUJ1-F1
#
_cell.length_a   1.000
_cell.length_b   1.000
_cell.length_c   1.000
_cell.angle_alpha   90.00
_cell.angle_beta   90.00
_cell.angle_gamma   90.00
#
_symmetry.space_group_name_H-M   'P 1'
#
loop_
_entity.id
_entity.type
_entity.pdbx_description
1 polymer ?
#
loop_
_entity_poly.entity_id
_entity_poly.type
_entity_poly.pdbx_seq_one_letter_code
_entity_poly.pdbx_strand_id
1 'polypeptide(L)'
;MGNTGYSHPETLVDTGWLAAHLDDGTVRVIDVDEDTTAYEQGHIPRSVGWHWTKDLHTAVGRDYLDRDALGQLLAAAGVADDTTVVLYGGNNNWFAAYAYWILRLRGFNKVKLLDGGRKKWELEGLEMTQEVMDHPRTGFTVTGQENPQFRALRGEVLEGLGSTARMVDVRSPEEYRGEKLAPPHLPQEQAQVPGHIPGAANIPWAQAANDDGTFKSADELKELYARQGITPDREIIAYCRIGERSSHTWFALHELLGYPDVKNYDGSWTEYGSLVRAPVEMG
;
A
#
# COMPACT_ATOMS: atom_id res chain seq x y z
N MET A 1 -20.79 -8.61 5.94
CA MET A 1 -20.41 -7.72 4.83
C MET A 1 -21.49 -7.77 3.76
N GLY A 2 -21.97 -6.62 3.27
CA GLY A 2 -22.78 -6.58 2.05
C GLY A 2 -21.98 -7.11 0.86
N ASN A 3 -22.64 -7.47 -0.25
CA ASN A 3 -21.93 -7.88 -1.46
C ASN A 3 -21.17 -6.68 -2.04
N THR A 4 -19.90 -6.52 -1.69
CA THR A 4 -19.03 -5.42 -2.14
C THR A 4 -18.61 -5.54 -3.61
N GLY A 5 -18.84 -6.71 -4.22
CA GLY A 5 -18.49 -6.99 -5.61
C GLY A 5 -16.98 -7.16 -5.87
N TYR A 6 -16.15 -7.26 -4.83
CA TYR A 6 -14.70 -7.43 -4.98
C TYR A 6 -14.35 -8.75 -5.66
N SER A 7 -13.29 -8.73 -6.48
CA SER A 7 -12.77 -9.91 -7.17
C SER A 7 -12.03 -10.85 -6.21
N HIS A 8 -11.29 -10.29 -5.26
CA HIS A 8 -10.56 -11.03 -4.22
C HIS A 8 -11.00 -10.60 -2.80
N PRO A 9 -12.25 -10.88 -2.39
CA PRO A 9 -12.76 -10.46 -1.07
C PRO A 9 -11.98 -11.07 0.10
N GLU A 10 -11.27 -12.19 -0.11
CA GLU A 10 -10.42 -12.84 0.89
C GLU A 10 -9.22 -12.00 1.34
N THR A 11 -8.87 -10.95 0.60
CA THR A 11 -7.74 -10.04 0.89
C THR A 11 -8.10 -8.96 1.92
N LEU A 12 -9.37 -8.89 2.33
CA LEU A 12 -9.88 -8.00 3.36
C LEU A 12 -10.52 -8.79 4.52
N VAL A 13 -10.50 -8.18 5.69
CA VAL A 13 -11.32 -8.56 6.85
C VAL A 13 -11.99 -7.32 7.43
N ASP A 14 -13.19 -7.45 7.98
CA ASP A 14 -13.80 -6.35 8.73
C ASP A 14 -13.33 -6.34 10.19
N THR A 15 -13.59 -5.23 10.86
CA THR A 15 -13.29 -4.99 12.28
C THR A 15 -13.95 -6.02 13.20
N GLY A 16 -15.20 -6.41 12.92
CA GLY A 16 -15.91 -7.44 13.69
C GLY A 16 -15.26 -8.81 13.58
N TRP A 17 -14.82 -9.20 12.38
CA TRP A 17 -14.07 -10.44 12.16
C TRP A 17 -12.76 -10.39 12.94
N LEU A 18 -11.98 -9.31 12.83
CA LEU A 18 -10.70 -9.23 13.51
C LEU A 18 -10.87 -9.28 15.04
N ALA A 19 -11.84 -8.54 15.59
CA ALA A 19 -12.14 -8.56 17.02
C ALA A 19 -12.48 -9.97 17.53
N ALA A 20 -13.17 -10.79 16.72
CA ALA A 20 -13.48 -12.18 17.06
C ALA A 20 -12.28 -13.16 16.94
N HIS A 21 -11.17 -12.75 16.31
CA HIS A 21 -10.01 -13.60 16.04
C HIS A 21 -8.70 -13.07 16.66
N LEU A 22 -8.75 -12.06 17.56
CA LEU A 22 -7.53 -11.52 18.19
C LEU A 22 -6.75 -12.60 18.96
N ASP A 23 -7.45 -13.54 19.61
CA ASP A 23 -6.85 -14.65 20.35
C ASP A 23 -6.59 -15.90 19.50
N ASP A 24 -6.88 -15.87 18.20
CA ASP A 24 -6.56 -16.96 17.29
C ASP A 24 -5.04 -16.99 17.04
N GLY A 25 -4.37 -18.06 17.48
CA GLY A 25 -2.94 -18.26 17.28
C GLY A 25 -2.50 -18.34 15.81
N THR A 26 -3.45 -18.49 14.88
CA THR A 26 -3.22 -18.48 13.43
C THR A 26 -3.41 -17.10 12.80
N VAL A 27 -3.73 -16.05 13.57
CA VAL A 27 -3.85 -14.67 13.09
C VAL A 27 -2.78 -13.78 13.72
N ARG A 28 -2.07 -13.02 12.88
CA ARG A 28 -1.06 -12.06 13.30
C ARG A 28 -1.45 -10.66 12.87
N VAL A 29 -1.74 -9.79 13.83
CA VAL A 29 -2.07 -8.39 13.56
C VAL A 29 -0.80 -7.55 13.55
N ILE A 30 -0.63 -6.70 12.54
CA ILE A 30 0.55 -5.85 12.39
C ILE A 30 0.10 -4.42 12.05
N ASP A 31 0.55 -3.47 12.86
CA ASP A 31 0.36 -2.03 12.66
C ASP A 31 1.48 -1.46 11.79
N VAL A 32 1.12 -0.75 10.73
CA VAL A 32 2.06 -0.01 9.88
C VAL A 32 1.49 1.37 9.55
N ASP A 33 2.12 2.41 10.08
CA ASP A 33 1.65 3.80 9.98
C ASP A 33 2.73 4.76 9.46
N GLU A 34 2.30 5.92 8.94
CA GLU A 34 3.18 7.04 8.61
C GLU A 34 3.82 7.59 9.89
N ASP A 35 2.97 7.85 10.90
CA ASP A 35 3.40 8.24 12.23
C ASP A 35 3.84 6.99 12.99
N THR A 36 5.15 6.73 12.96
CA THR A 36 5.71 5.54 13.60
C THR A 36 5.66 5.57 15.13
N THR A 37 5.15 6.66 15.73
CA THR A 37 4.85 6.73 17.16
C THR A 37 3.39 6.39 17.50
N ALA A 38 2.49 6.30 16.51
CA ALA A 38 1.07 6.05 16.72
C ALA A 38 0.79 4.71 17.43
N TYR A 39 1.60 3.69 17.14
CA TYR A 39 1.52 2.39 17.82
C TYR A 39 1.75 2.52 19.34
N GLU A 40 2.76 3.30 19.75
CA GLU A 40 3.11 3.49 21.17
C GLU A 40 2.01 4.26 21.93
N GLN A 41 1.27 5.12 21.24
CA GLN A 41 0.15 5.87 21.81
C GLN A 41 -1.08 4.99 22.07
N GLY A 42 -1.20 3.88 21.34
CA GLY A 42 -2.22 2.85 21.50
C GLY A 42 -2.37 2.05 20.21
N HIS A 43 -2.68 0.76 20.33
CA HIS A 43 -2.77 -0.17 19.20
C HIS A 43 -3.84 -1.24 19.45
N ILE A 44 -4.21 -1.97 18.40
CA ILE A 44 -5.12 -3.12 18.51
C ILE A 44 -4.44 -4.16 19.41
N PRO A 45 -5.13 -4.75 20.41
CA PRO A 45 -4.55 -5.76 21.27
C PRO A 45 -3.84 -6.87 20.50
N ARG A 46 -2.68 -7.32 21.01
CA ARG A 46 -1.86 -8.41 20.46
C ARG A 46 -1.20 -8.12 19.11
N SER A 47 -1.36 -6.91 18.56
CA SER A 47 -0.65 -6.49 17.36
C SER A 47 0.85 -6.30 17.59
N VAL A 48 1.60 -6.20 16.49
CA VAL A 48 3.02 -5.85 16.44
C VAL A 48 3.17 -4.59 15.60
N GLY A 49 3.92 -3.60 16.07
CA GLY A 49 4.23 -2.41 15.29
C GLY A 49 5.43 -2.61 14.37
N TRP A 50 5.30 -2.23 13.10
CA TRP A 50 6.43 -2.13 12.17
C TRP A 50 6.69 -0.66 11.79
N HIS A 51 7.95 -0.27 11.84
CA HIS A 51 8.43 1.02 11.38
C HIS A 51 8.75 0.94 9.88
N TRP A 52 7.93 1.60 9.05
CA TRP A 52 8.01 1.44 7.60
C TRP A 52 9.41 1.68 6.99
N THR A 53 10.18 2.67 7.47
CA THR A 53 11.57 2.87 6.98
C THR A 53 12.63 1.95 7.59
N LYS A 54 12.47 1.49 8.84
CA LYS A 54 13.54 0.74 9.52
C LYS A 54 13.39 -0.76 9.32
N ASP A 55 12.14 -1.22 9.26
CA ASP A 55 11.81 -2.63 9.22
C ASP A 55 11.53 -3.12 7.80
N LEU A 56 10.99 -2.29 6.90
CA LEU A 56 10.61 -2.74 5.54
C LEU A 56 11.65 -2.38 4.46
N HIS A 57 12.64 -1.56 4.77
CA HIS A 57 13.63 -1.07 3.82
C HIS A 57 15.03 -1.58 4.14
N THR A 58 15.90 -1.61 3.13
CA THR A 58 17.34 -1.81 3.33
C THR A 58 17.96 -0.63 4.06
N ALA A 59 18.92 -0.89 4.95
CA ALA A 59 19.64 0.17 5.67
C ALA A 59 20.49 1.09 4.75
N VAL A 60 20.93 0.57 3.60
CA VAL A 60 21.71 1.30 2.60
C VAL A 60 21.10 1.06 1.22
N GLY A 61 20.97 2.12 0.44
CA GLY A 61 20.20 2.10 -0.81
C GLY A 61 18.72 2.43 -0.56
N ARG A 62 18.02 2.81 -1.62
CA ARG A 62 16.58 3.07 -1.57
C ARG A 62 15.86 1.86 -2.16
N ASP A 63 15.76 0.80 -1.37
CA ASP A 63 15.06 -0.43 -1.75
C ASP A 63 14.48 -1.15 -0.52
N TYR A 64 13.73 -2.21 -0.78
CA TYR A 64 13.03 -3.03 0.21
C TYR A 64 13.88 -4.18 0.74
N LEU A 65 13.50 -4.70 1.91
CA LEU A 65 13.98 -6.01 2.34
C LEU A 65 13.88 -7.04 1.21
N ASP A 66 14.90 -7.88 1.08
CA ASP A 66 14.80 -9.08 0.26
C ASP A 66 13.90 -10.13 0.94
N ARG A 67 13.63 -11.23 0.24
CA ARG A 67 12.75 -12.29 0.73
C ARG A 67 13.23 -12.90 2.05
N ASP A 68 14.54 -13.06 2.22
CA ASP A 68 15.11 -13.71 3.40
C ASP A 68 15.01 -12.80 4.62
N ALA A 69 15.33 -11.51 4.46
CA ALA A 69 15.16 -10.50 5.51
C ALA A 69 13.68 -10.31 5.88
N LEU A 70 12.77 -10.30 4.90
CA LEU A 70 11.33 -10.27 5.18
C LEU A 70 10.89 -11.50 5.98
N GLY A 71 11.39 -12.69 5.65
CA GLY A 71 11.14 -13.91 6.42
C GLY A 71 11.61 -13.78 7.87
N GLN A 72 12.77 -13.16 8.10
CA GLN A 72 13.27 -12.91 9.45
C GLN A 72 12.43 -11.90 10.24
N LEU A 73 11.87 -10.88 9.57
CA LEU A 73 10.97 -9.90 10.16
C LEU A 73 9.62 -10.55 10.55
N LEU A 74 9.03 -11.33 9.64
CA LEU A 74 7.81 -12.10 9.90
C LEU A 74 8.00 -13.10 11.05
N ALA A 75 9.12 -13.83 11.05
CA ALA A 75 9.45 -14.75 12.14
C ALA A 75 9.60 -14.03 13.48
N ALA A 76 10.18 -12.82 13.51
CA ALA A 76 10.27 -12.00 14.72
C ALA A 76 8.89 -11.53 15.21
N ALA A 77 7.95 -11.28 14.30
CA ALA A 77 6.57 -10.95 14.63
C ALA A 77 5.73 -12.18 15.07
N GLY A 78 6.34 -13.37 15.21
CA GLY A 78 5.64 -14.57 15.62
C GLY A 78 4.79 -15.20 14.53
N VAL A 79 5.08 -14.94 13.24
CA VAL A 79 4.40 -15.57 12.09
C VAL A 79 4.95 -16.97 11.88
N ALA A 80 4.09 -17.97 11.75
CA ALA A 80 4.41 -19.35 11.39
C ALA A 80 3.79 -19.74 10.02
N ASP A 81 4.03 -20.97 9.57
CA ASP A 81 3.60 -21.44 8.25
C ASP A 81 2.08 -21.39 8.04
N ASP A 82 1.28 -21.55 9.10
CA ASP A 82 -0.19 -21.50 9.09
C ASP A 82 -0.77 -20.12 9.42
N THR A 83 0.07 -19.16 9.77
CA THR A 83 -0.36 -17.83 10.19
C THR A 83 -0.84 -16.96 9.02
N THR A 84 -1.97 -16.30 9.21
CA THR A 84 -2.47 -15.21 8.36
C THR A 84 -2.13 -13.88 8.99
N VAL A 85 -1.44 -13.02 8.26
CA VAL A 85 -1.14 -11.65 8.67
C VAL A 85 -2.32 -10.73 8.31
N VAL A 86 -2.75 -9.90 9.26
CA VAL A 86 -3.71 -8.81 9.04
C VAL A 86 -2.99 -7.50 9.30
N LEU A 87 -2.79 -6.70 8.26
CA LEU A 87 -2.18 -5.38 8.34
C LEU A 87 -3.24 -4.32 8.55
N TYR A 88 -2.93 -3.33 9.38
CA TYR A 88 -3.76 -2.13 9.55
C TYR A 88 -2.88 -0.91 9.83
N GLY A 89 -3.44 0.28 9.64
CA GLY A 89 -2.80 1.53 10.00
C GLY A 89 -3.76 2.72 9.88
N GLY A 90 -3.26 3.91 10.21
CA GLY A 90 -3.96 5.18 10.04
C GLY A 90 -4.12 5.59 8.57
N ASN A 91 -4.71 6.77 8.37
CA ASN A 91 -4.88 7.41 7.06
C ASN A 91 -5.45 6.46 5.98
N ASN A 92 -6.55 5.78 6.31
CA ASN A 92 -7.21 4.80 5.44
C ASN A 92 -6.24 3.71 4.91
N ASN A 93 -5.41 3.15 5.79
CA ASN A 93 -4.48 2.03 5.50
C ASN A 93 -3.35 2.30 4.50
N TRP A 94 -3.01 3.52 4.14
CA TRP A 94 -2.03 3.73 3.07
C TRP A 94 -0.64 3.07 3.31
N PHE A 95 -0.07 3.08 4.53
CA PHE A 95 1.17 2.35 4.87
C PHE A 95 0.94 0.86 5.15
N ALA A 96 -0.26 0.46 5.57
CA ALA A 96 -0.64 -0.94 5.66
C ALA A 96 -0.73 -1.59 4.26
N ALA A 97 -1.31 -0.88 3.28
CA ALA A 97 -1.35 -1.28 1.87
C ALA A 97 0.07 -1.33 1.26
N TYR A 98 0.96 -0.44 1.72
CA TYR A 98 2.36 -0.45 1.32
C TYR A 98 3.08 -1.69 1.81
N ALA A 99 2.94 -2.02 3.10
CA ALA A 99 3.46 -3.27 3.65
C ALA A 99 2.84 -4.49 2.94
N TYR A 100 1.53 -4.48 2.67
CA TYR A 100 0.86 -5.54 1.92
C TYR A 100 1.51 -5.76 0.55
N TRP A 101 1.74 -4.68 -0.20
CA TRP A 101 2.39 -4.75 -1.50
C TRP A 101 3.82 -5.31 -1.41
N ILE A 102 4.62 -4.89 -0.42
CA ILE A 102 5.98 -5.45 -0.20
C ILE A 102 5.92 -6.95 0.12
N LEU A 103 4.99 -7.38 0.97
CA LEU A 103 4.82 -8.80 1.32
C LEU A 103 4.44 -9.62 0.06
N ARG A 104 3.50 -9.12 -0.75
CA ARG A 104 3.10 -9.76 -2.01
C ARG A 104 4.23 -9.77 -3.04
N LEU A 105 4.99 -8.68 -3.17
CA LEU A 105 6.17 -8.59 -4.04
C LEU A 105 7.19 -9.70 -3.70
N ARG A 106 7.38 -9.99 -2.41
CA ARG A 106 8.32 -11.03 -1.92
C ARG A 106 7.73 -12.43 -1.83
N GLY A 107 6.50 -12.63 -2.30
CA GLY A 107 5.86 -13.95 -2.36
C GLY A 107 5.17 -14.41 -1.08
N PHE A 108 4.94 -13.50 -0.11
CA PHE A 108 4.11 -13.79 1.06
C PHE A 108 2.64 -13.49 0.77
N ASN A 109 1.82 -14.54 0.61
CA ASN A 109 0.42 -14.43 0.16
C ASN A 109 -0.61 -14.54 1.29
N LYS A 110 -0.24 -14.99 2.49
CA LYS A 110 -1.15 -15.12 3.65
C LYS A 110 -1.30 -13.78 4.37
N VAL A 111 -1.66 -12.74 3.63
CA VAL A 111 -1.75 -11.36 4.10
C VAL A 111 -3.09 -10.76 3.70
N LYS A 112 -3.66 -9.95 4.58
CA LYS A 112 -4.92 -9.22 4.39
C LYS A 112 -4.79 -7.79 4.92
N LEU A 113 -5.66 -6.88 4.48
CA LEU A 113 -5.87 -5.59 5.16
C LEU A 113 -7.12 -5.64 6.05
N LEU A 114 -7.06 -4.99 7.21
CA LEU A 114 -8.24 -4.66 8.00
C LEU A 114 -9.00 -3.52 7.29
N ASP A 115 -10.16 -3.79 6.70
CA ASP A 115 -10.91 -2.78 5.96
C ASP A 115 -11.33 -1.63 6.89
N GLY A 116 -10.98 -0.39 6.52
CA GLY A 116 -11.13 0.80 7.37
C GLY A 116 -9.95 1.11 8.30
N GLY A 117 -9.06 0.14 8.51
CA GLY A 117 -7.83 0.31 9.27
C GLY A 117 -8.06 0.78 10.70
N ARG A 118 -7.09 1.53 11.23
CA ARG A 118 -7.15 2.12 12.57
C ARG A 118 -8.35 3.04 12.74
N LYS A 119 -8.63 3.85 11.70
CA LYS A 119 -9.70 4.85 11.72
C LYS A 119 -11.07 4.21 12.00
N LYS A 120 -11.42 3.15 11.28
CA LYS A 120 -12.69 2.47 11.50
C LYS A 120 -12.76 1.77 12.85
N TRP A 121 -11.65 1.13 13.26
CA TRP A 121 -11.55 0.48 14.57
C TRP A 121 -11.85 1.47 15.72
N GLU A 122 -11.26 2.67 15.66
CA GLU A 122 -11.49 3.75 16.63
C GLU A 122 -12.91 4.32 16.53
N LEU A 123 -13.45 4.51 15.32
CA LEU A 123 -14.83 4.99 15.10
C LEU A 123 -15.88 4.04 15.68
N GLU A 124 -15.62 2.74 15.66
CA GLU A 124 -16.50 1.71 16.24
C GLU A 124 -16.30 1.55 17.76
N GLY A 125 -15.35 2.28 18.36
CA GLY A 125 -15.07 2.24 19.80
C GLY A 125 -14.54 0.88 20.27
N LEU A 126 -13.86 0.16 19.38
CA LEU A 126 -13.25 -1.13 19.71
C LEU A 126 -12.00 -0.95 20.59
N GLU A 127 -11.66 -2.01 21.31
CA GLU A 127 -10.60 -1.97 22.32
C GLU A 127 -9.23 -1.61 21.72
N MET A 128 -8.53 -0.71 22.40
CA MET A 128 -7.15 -0.31 22.11
C MET A 128 -6.34 -0.44 23.40
N THR A 129 -5.07 -0.81 23.28
CA THR A 129 -4.17 -0.97 24.42
C THR A 129 -2.82 -0.30 24.17
N GLN A 130 -2.09 -0.03 25.23
CA GLN A 130 -0.67 0.35 25.18
C GLN A 130 0.24 -0.81 25.62
N GLU A 131 -0.35 -1.93 26.05
CA GLU A 131 0.39 -3.12 26.47
C GLU A 131 1.00 -3.83 25.26
N VAL A 132 2.32 -3.72 25.12
CA VAL A 132 3.07 -4.44 24.10
C VAL A 132 3.15 -5.92 24.48
N MET A 133 2.63 -6.79 23.61
CA MET A 133 2.76 -8.23 23.74
C MET A 133 3.96 -8.72 22.95
N ASP A 134 4.85 -9.46 23.61
CA ASP A 134 5.95 -10.15 22.94
C ASP A 134 5.45 -11.46 22.32
N HIS A 135 5.95 -11.78 21.13
CA HIS A 135 5.60 -12.99 20.40
C HIS A 135 6.85 -13.82 20.16
N PRO A 136 6.88 -15.09 20.58
CA PRO A 136 8.06 -15.93 20.40
C PRO A 136 8.46 -15.99 18.92
N ARG A 137 9.75 -15.72 18.66
CA ARG A 137 10.30 -15.85 17.31
C ARG A 137 10.09 -17.27 16.79
N THR A 138 9.59 -17.40 15.57
CA THR A 138 9.39 -18.69 14.90
C THR A 138 10.59 -19.07 14.01
N GLY A 139 10.51 -20.24 13.37
CA GLY A 139 11.43 -20.65 12.30
C GLY A 139 10.94 -20.31 10.89
N PHE A 140 9.99 -19.37 10.75
CA PHE A 140 9.32 -19.11 9.47
C PHE A 140 10.28 -18.55 8.40
N THR A 141 10.01 -18.94 7.15
CA THR A 141 10.70 -18.43 5.96
C THR A 141 9.69 -18.21 4.84
N VAL A 142 9.89 -17.19 4.01
CA VAL A 142 9.03 -16.94 2.85
C VAL A 142 9.46 -17.86 1.72
N THR A 143 8.56 -18.76 1.31
CA THR A 143 8.83 -19.79 0.27
C THR A 143 8.06 -19.57 -1.03
N GLY A 144 7.13 -18.61 -1.05
CA GLY A 144 6.36 -18.30 -2.25
C GLY A 144 7.22 -17.68 -3.36
N GLN A 145 6.73 -17.80 -4.60
CA GLN A 145 7.35 -17.15 -5.74
C GLN A 145 7.25 -15.63 -5.61
N GLU A 146 8.36 -14.93 -5.80
CA GLU A 146 8.37 -13.46 -5.86
C GLU A 146 7.58 -12.96 -7.08
N ASN A 147 6.98 -11.79 -6.94
CA ASN A 147 6.10 -11.19 -7.94
C ASN A 147 6.70 -9.90 -8.51
N PRO A 148 7.84 -9.96 -9.23
CA PRO A 148 8.47 -8.76 -9.78
C PRO A 148 7.54 -8.00 -10.73
N GLN A 149 6.55 -8.68 -11.34
CA GLN A 149 5.53 -8.06 -12.18
C GLN A 149 4.63 -7.06 -11.43
N PHE A 150 4.60 -7.03 -10.09
CA PHE A 150 3.86 -6.02 -9.32
C PHE A 150 4.61 -4.70 -9.15
N ARG A 151 5.87 -4.63 -9.59
CA ARG A 151 6.75 -3.46 -9.46
C ARG A 151 7.13 -2.98 -10.86
N ALA A 152 7.01 -1.68 -11.10
CA ALA A 152 7.59 -1.04 -12.26
C ALA A 152 8.84 -0.26 -11.84
N LEU A 153 9.93 -0.38 -12.60
CA LEU A 153 11.11 0.46 -12.42
C LEU A 153 11.14 1.61 -13.44
N ARG A 154 11.97 2.63 -13.20
CA ARG A 154 12.05 3.83 -14.07
C ARG A 154 12.24 3.51 -15.57
N GLY A 155 12.91 2.40 -15.91
CA GLY A 155 13.10 1.98 -17.30
C GLY A 155 11.78 1.62 -17.96
N GLU A 156 10.99 0.77 -17.31
CA GLU A 156 9.65 0.37 -17.77
C GLU A 156 8.70 1.58 -17.85
N VAL A 157 8.80 2.51 -16.89
CA VAL A 157 8.00 3.75 -16.91
C VAL A 157 8.31 4.61 -18.14
N LEU A 158 9.60 4.78 -18.47
CA LEU A 158 10.02 5.56 -19.63
C LEU A 158 9.65 4.88 -20.95
N GLU A 159 9.76 3.55 -21.03
CA GLU A 159 9.29 2.76 -22.18
C GLU A 159 7.77 2.86 -22.34
N GLY A 160 7.05 2.89 -21.21
CA GLY A 160 5.60 3.00 -21.13
C GLY A 160 5.02 4.25 -21.81
N LEU A 161 5.77 5.37 -21.84
CA LEU A 161 5.36 6.64 -22.48
C LEU A 161 5.07 6.50 -23.98
N GLY A 162 5.72 5.55 -24.65
CA GLY A 162 5.52 5.27 -26.09
C GLY A 162 4.53 4.14 -26.37
N SER A 163 3.88 3.59 -25.35
CA SER A 163 3.10 2.35 -25.41
C SER A 163 1.60 2.59 -25.17
N THR A 164 0.85 1.49 -25.00
CA THR A 164 -0.56 1.53 -24.58
C THR A 164 -0.75 1.55 -23.06
N ALA A 165 0.33 1.48 -22.27
CA ALA A 165 0.28 1.54 -20.81
C ALA A 165 -0.45 2.80 -20.31
N ARG A 166 -1.00 2.72 -19.10
CA ARG A 166 -1.72 3.82 -18.48
C ARG A 166 -1.09 4.16 -17.13
N MET A 167 -0.63 5.40 -17.02
CA MET A 167 -0.05 5.93 -15.79
C MET A 167 -1.16 6.50 -14.91
N VAL A 168 -1.15 6.19 -13.63
CA VAL A 168 -2.09 6.73 -12.63
C VAL A 168 -1.31 7.51 -11.59
N ASP A 169 -1.44 8.84 -11.64
CA ASP A 169 -0.89 9.73 -10.63
C ASP A 169 -1.90 9.91 -9.50
N VAL A 170 -1.55 9.38 -8.32
CA VAL A 170 -2.47 9.37 -7.17
C VAL A 170 -2.22 10.52 -6.19
N ARG A 171 -1.36 11.47 -6.54
CA ARG A 171 -1.07 12.68 -5.76
C ARG A 171 -2.22 13.68 -5.84
N SER A 172 -2.12 14.76 -5.06
CA SER A 172 -3.13 15.81 -5.09
C SER A 172 -3.18 16.49 -6.47
N PRO A 173 -4.32 17.08 -6.85
CA PRO A 173 -4.42 17.83 -8.10
C PRO A 173 -3.39 18.95 -8.22
N GLU A 174 -3.02 19.62 -7.12
CA GLU A 174 -2.00 20.67 -7.11
C GLU A 174 -0.58 20.12 -7.37
N GLU A 175 -0.26 18.94 -6.85
CA GLU A 175 1.00 18.25 -7.13
C GLU A 175 1.07 17.81 -8.60
N TYR A 176 -0.03 17.24 -9.11
CA TYR A 176 -0.17 16.81 -10.50
C TYR A 176 0.00 17.98 -11.48
N ARG A 177 -0.72 19.09 -11.28
CA ARG A 177 -0.61 20.29 -12.14
C ARG A 177 0.74 21.01 -12.02
N GLY A 178 1.55 20.63 -11.04
CA GLY A 178 2.87 21.22 -10.77
C GLY A 178 2.85 22.55 -10.01
N GLU A 179 1.73 22.87 -9.35
CA GLU A 179 1.61 24.04 -8.47
C GLU A 179 2.35 23.82 -7.14
N LYS A 180 2.55 22.56 -6.75
CA LYS A 180 3.32 22.16 -5.57
C LYS A 180 4.34 21.09 -5.95
N LEU A 181 5.54 21.20 -5.39
CA LEU A 181 6.59 20.19 -5.55
C LEU A 181 6.36 18.99 -4.62
N ALA A 182 6.06 19.27 -3.36
CA ALA A 182 5.64 18.35 -2.32
C ALA A 182 4.99 19.17 -1.16
N PRO A 183 4.29 18.53 -0.21
CA PRO A 183 3.82 19.21 1.00
C PRO A 183 5.00 19.83 1.80
N PRO A 184 4.88 21.06 2.31
CA PRO A 184 6.00 21.75 2.99
C PRO A 184 6.59 21.01 4.20
N HIS A 185 5.79 20.15 4.86
CA HIS A 185 6.21 19.39 6.03
C HIS A 185 6.97 18.09 5.69
N LEU A 186 7.11 17.73 4.41
CA LEU A 186 7.78 16.50 3.95
C LEU A 186 8.98 16.82 3.03
N PRO A 187 10.08 17.39 3.57
CA PRO A 187 11.23 17.79 2.75
C PRO A 187 11.96 16.62 2.10
N GLN A 188 11.87 15.41 2.68
CA GLN A 188 12.46 14.18 2.15
C GLN A 188 11.76 13.66 0.89
N GLU A 189 10.55 14.14 0.59
CA GLU A 189 9.73 13.70 -0.53
C GLU A 189 9.73 14.69 -1.71
N GLN A 190 10.74 15.57 -1.75
CA GLN A 190 10.89 16.56 -2.81
C GLN A 190 11.60 15.97 -4.04
N ALA A 191 11.10 16.33 -5.22
CA ALA A 191 11.75 16.10 -6.51
C ALA A 191 12.55 17.35 -6.94
N GLN A 192 13.31 17.28 -8.03
CA GLN A 192 13.99 18.47 -8.59
C GLN A 192 13.04 19.36 -9.42
N VAL A 193 11.97 18.80 -10.00
CA VAL A 193 10.98 19.55 -10.79
C VAL A 193 9.53 19.18 -10.41
N PRO A 194 8.57 20.13 -10.53
CA PRO A 194 7.14 19.84 -10.38
C PRO A 194 6.53 19.29 -11.68
N GLY A 195 5.26 18.87 -11.64
CA GLY A 195 4.51 18.35 -12.79
C GLY A 195 4.13 16.88 -12.61
N HIS A 196 3.80 16.20 -13.71
CA HIS A 196 3.45 14.78 -13.75
C HIS A 196 4.09 14.06 -14.95
N ILE A 197 4.00 12.72 -14.95
CA ILE A 197 4.44 11.88 -16.07
C ILE A 197 3.49 12.11 -17.25
N PRO A 198 3.98 12.37 -18.48
CA PRO A 198 3.11 12.68 -19.61
C PRO A 198 1.97 11.69 -19.85
N GLY A 199 0.76 12.21 -20.06
CA GLY A 199 -0.45 11.42 -20.30
C GLY A 199 -0.97 10.64 -19.09
N ALA A 200 -0.43 10.85 -17.89
CA ALA A 200 -0.94 10.24 -16.66
C ALA A 200 -2.35 10.75 -16.32
N ALA A 201 -3.21 9.86 -15.83
CA ALA A 201 -4.48 10.26 -15.25
C ALA A 201 -4.30 10.65 -13.78
N ASN A 202 -4.83 11.80 -13.35
CA ASN A 202 -4.85 12.15 -11.93
C ASN A 202 -6.07 11.55 -11.22
N ILE A 203 -5.81 10.60 -10.33
CA ILE A 203 -6.84 9.96 -9.49
C ILE A 203 -6.34 9.95 -8.04
N PRO A 204 -6.54 11.03 -7.28
CA PRO A 204 -6.11 11.10 -5.89
C PRO A 204 -6.55 9.88 -5.09
N TRP A 205 -5.60 9.21 -4.43
CA TRP A 205 -5.80 7.89 -3.80
C TRP A 205 -7.01 7.83 -2.85
N ALA A 206 -7.27 8.93 -2.12
CA ALA A 206 -8.34 9.01 -1.13
C ALA A 206 -9.74 8.90 -1.75
N GLN A 207 -9.89 9.12 -3.07
CA GLN A 207 -11.17 8.93 -3.75
C GLN A 207 -11.60 7.46 -3.80
N ALA A 208 -10.67 6.51 -3.60
CA ALA A 208 -10.97 5.08 -3.52
C ALA A 208 -11.44 4.63 -2.13
N ALA A 209 -11.42 5.52 -1.13
CA ALA A 209 -11.85 5.24 0.24
C ALA A 209 -13.17 5.97 0.59
N ASN A 210 -13.89 5.43 1.56
CA ASN A 210 -15.04 6.06 2.21
C ASN A 210 -14.60 6.93 3.39
N ASP A 211 -15.55 7.70 3.92
CA ASP A 211 -15.30 8.60 5.05
C ASP A 211 -14.93 7.86 6.34
N ASP A 212 -15.32 6.59 6.51
CA ASP A 212 -14.91 5.73 7.63
C ASP A 212 -13.53 5.06 7.40
N GLY A 213 -12.92 5.27 6.22
CA GLY A 213 -11.64 4.70 5.82
C GLY A 213 -11.72 3.38 5.08
N THR A 214 -12.90 2.77 4.94
CA THR A 214 -13.07 1.53 4.14
C THR A 214 -12.85 1.79 2.66
N PHE A 215 -12.54 0.75 1.90
CA PHE A 215 -12.58 0.85 0.44
C PHE A 215 -14.00 1.07 -0.07
N LYS A 216 -14.14 1.82 -1.17
CA LYS A 216 -15.41 1.89 -1.92
C LYS A 216 -15.80 0.53 -2.49
N SER A 217 -17.07 0.37 -2.86
CA SER A 217 -17.53 -0.85 -3.54
C SER A 217 -16.83 -1.05 -4.89
N ALA A 218 -16.82 -2.28 -5.40
CA ALA A 218 -16.20 -2.57 -6.70
C ALA A 218 -16.82 -1.76 -7.84
N ASP A 219 -18.13 -1.52 -7.82
CA ASP A 219 -18.81 -0.73 -8.85
C ASP A 219 -18.37 0.74 -8.81
N GLU A 220 -18.29 1.36 -7.63
CA GLU A 220 -17.81 2.73 -7.45
C GLU A 220 -16.34 2.88 -7.85
N LEU A 221 -15.50 1.92 -7.47
CA LEU A 221 -14.09 1.88 -7.87
C LEU A 221 -13.95 1.75 -9.39
N LYS A 222 -14.70 0.83 -10.02
CA LYS A 222 -14.69 0.65 -11.46
C LYS A 222 -15.11 1.92 -12.19
N GLU A 223 -16.15 2.59 -11.73
CA GLU A 223 -16.59 3.88 -12.29
C GLU A 223 -15.54 4.99 -12.11
N LEU A 224 -14.93 5.08 -10.93
CA LEU A 224 -13.85 6.03 -10.63
C LEU A 224 -12.71 5.93 -11.63
N TYR A 225 -12.18 4.72 -11.83
CA TYR A 225 -11.04 4.47 -12.71
C TYR A 225 -11.42 4.56 -14.20
N ALA A 226 -12.56 4.00 -14.61
CA ALA A 226 -12.97 3.99 -16.01
C ALA A 226 -13.24 5.39 -16.58
N ARG A 227 -13.73 6.34 -15.75
CA ARG A 227 -13.92 7.75 -16.15
C ARG A 227 -12.63 8.44 -16.60
N GLN A 228 -11.49 7.94 -16.16
CA GLN A 228 -10.16 8.44 -16.52
C GLN A 228 -9.43 7.52 -17.51
N GLY A 229 -10.15 6.57 -18.13
CA GLY A 229 -9.60 5.64 -19.11
C GLY A 229 -8.75 4.52 -18.51
N ILE A 230 -8.83 4.29 -17.20
CA ILE A 230 -8.14 3.21 -16.51
C ILE A 230 -9.04 1.96 -16.50
N THR A 231 -8.64 0.97 -17.29
CA THR A 231 -9.45 -0.20 -17.68
C THR A 231 -8.57 -1.45 -17.75
N PRO A 232 -9.13 -2.67 -17.56
CA PRO A 232 -8.33 -3.89 -17.40
C PRO A 232 -7.69 -4.43 -18.69
N ASP A 233 -7.95 -3.82 -19.85
CA ASP A 233 -7.41 -4.26 -21.15
C ASP A 233 -5.95 -3.82 -21.40
N ARG A 234 -5.31 -3.13 -20.44
CA ARG A 234 -3.99 -2.52 -20.60
C ARG A 234 -3.18 -2.64 -19.32
N GLU A 235 -1.86 -2.58 -19.46
CA GLU A 235 -0.94 -2.37 -18.34
C GLU A 235 -1.25 -1.03 -17.65
N ILE A 236 -1.33 -1.06 -16.32
CA ILE A 236 -1.53 0.12 -15.47
C ILE A 236 -0.36 0.27 -14.52
N ILE A 237 0.22 1.46 -14.45
CA ILE A 237 1.32 1.79 -13.55
C ILE A 237 0.86 2.93 -12.64
N ALA A 238 0.67 2.62 -11.35
CA ALA A 238 0.33 3.61 -10.34
C ALA A 238 1.59 4.20 -9.70
N TYR A 239 1.59 5.51 -9.43
CA TYR A 239 2.71 6.18 -8.75
C TYR A 239 2.23 7.36 -7.89
N CYS A 240 3.02 7.73 -6.88
CA CYS A 240 2.80 8.89 -6.03
C CYS A 240 4.10 9.70 -5.85
N ARG A 241 4.54 9.97 -4.60
CA ARG A 241 5.88 10.53 -4.32
C ARG A 241 6.91 9.45 -3.98
N ILE A 242 6.57 8.49 -3.11
CA ILE A 242 7.51 7.45 -2.61
C ILE A 242 6.94 6.02 -2.58
N GLY A 243 5.85 5.74 -3.32
CA GLY A 243 5.28 4.40 -3.54
C GLY A 243 4.18 3.97 -2.56
N GLU A 244 3.96 4.71 -1.48
CA GLU A 244 3.05 4.40 -0.38
C GLU A 244 1.58 4.59 -0.75
N ARG A 245 1.19 5.77 -1.28
CA ARG A 245 -0.20 6.00 -1.73
C ARG A 245 -0.56 5.22 -2.98
N SER A 246 0.41 5.01 -3.86
CA SER A 246 0.19 4.22 -5.07
C SER A 246 0.03 2.73 -4.76
N SER A 247 0.58 2.22 -3.66
CA SER A 247 0.29 0.86 -3.19
C SER A 247 -1.18 0.65 -2.80
N HIS A 248 -1.84 1.65 -2.21
CA HIS A 248 -3.27 1.63 -1.92
C HIS A 248 -4.11 1.56 -3.21
N THR A 249 -3.72 2.34 -4.23
CA THR A 249 -4.38 2.28 -5.55
C THR A 249 -4.07 0.97 -6.28
N TRP A 250 -2.85 0.44 -6.17
CA TRP A 250 -2.50 -0.88 -6.67
C TRP A 250 -3.39 -1.95 -6.05
N PHE A 251 -3.61 -1.92 -4.72
CA PHE A 251 -4.50 -2.86 -4.03
C PHE A 251 -5.94 -2.77 -4.57
N ALA A 252 -6.48 -1.55 -4.73
CA ALA A 252 -7.82 -1.36 -5.27
C ALA A 252 -7.97 -1.89 -6.70
N LEU A 253 -7.01 -1.62 -7.59
CA LEU A 253 -7.05 -2.07 -8.98
C LEU A 253 -6.79 -3.58 -9.12
N HIS A 254 -5.75 -4.09 -8.47
CA HIS A 254 -5.30 -5.48 -8.60
C HIS A 254 -6.14 -6.45 -7.77
N GLU A 255 -6.28 -6.21 -6.47
CA GLU A 255 -6.97 -7.13 -5.55
C GLU A 255 -8.48 -6.95 -5.61
N LEU A 256 -8.97 -5.71 -5.49
CA LEU A 256 -10.43 -5.48 -5.38
C LEU A 256 -11.12 -5.54 -6.74
N LEU A 257 -10.54 -4.95 -7.79
CA LEU A 257 -11.11 -4.99 -9.14
C LEU A 257 -10.62 -6.15 -10.00
N GLY A 258 -9.58 -6.88 -9.58
CA GLY A 258 -9.06 -8.03 -10.33
C GLY A 258 -8.39 -7.66 -11.65
N TYR A 259 -7.86 -6.44 -11.78
CA TYR A 259 -7.18 -6.02 -13.01
C TYR A 259 -5.85 -6.78 -13.13
N PRO A 260 -5.58 -7.43 -14.28
CA PRO A 260 -4.53 -8.46 -14.34
C PRO A 260 -3.11 -7.91 -14.44
N ASP A 261 -2.93 -6.67 -14.91
CA ASP A 261 -1.63 -6.08 -15.20
C ASP A 261 -1.51 -4.69 -14.56
N VAL A 262 -1.27 -4.71 -13.24
CA VAL A 262 -1.14 -3.49 -12.42
C VAL A 262 0.19 -3.51 -11.68
N LYS A 263 0.97 -2.47 -11.87
CA LYS A 263 2.28 -2.26 -11.23
C LYS A 263 2.27 -1.04 -10.33
N ASN A 264 3.04 -1.10 -9.24
CA ASN A 264 3.39 0.06 -8.44
C ASN A 264 4.79 0.55 -8.87
N TYR A 265 4.91 1.81 -9.28
CA TYR A 265 6.20 2.45 -9.49
C TYR A 265 6.62 3.17 -8.21
N ASP A 266 7.39 2.47 -7.37
CA ASP A 266 7.79 2.93 -6.04
C ASP A 266 8.83 4.05 -6.04
N GLY A 267 9.66 4.13 -7.10
CA GLY A 267 10.54 5.28 -7.32
C GLY A 267 9.74 6.59 -7.36
N SER A 268 8.56 6.54 -8.02
CA SER A 268 7.54 7.59 -7.99
C SER A 268 8.07 8.98 -8.34
N TRP A 269 7.40 10.06 -7.93
CA TRP A 269 7.79 11.42 -8.33
C TRP A 269 9.16 11.85 -7.76
N THR A 270 9.56 11.35 -6.59
CA THR A 270 10.88 11.68 -6.03
C THR A 270 12.04 11.18 -6.91
N GLU A 271 11.90 9.99 -7.51
CA GLU A 271 12.84 9.51 -8.54
C GLU A 271 12.58 10.24 -9.86
N TYR A 272 11.38 10.14 -10.42
CA TYR A 272 11.07 10.61 -11.79
C TYR A 272 11.32 12.11 -11.98
N GLY A 273 10.80 12.95 -11.08
CA GLY A 273 11.00 14.39 -11.10
C GLY A 273 12.42 14.82 -10.74
N SER A 274 13.32 13.87 -10.49
CA SER A 274 14.76 14.10 -10.30
C SER A 274 15.61 13.51 -11.43
N LEU A 275 15.00 12.81 -12.40
CA LEU A 275 15.69 12.25 -13.55
C LEU A 275 16.05 13.35 -14.56
N VAL A 276 17.34 13.41 -14.90
CA VAL A 276 17.84 14.33 -15.93
C VAL A 276 17.20 13.96 -17.28
N ARG A 277 16.53 14.93 -17.93
CA ARG A 277 15.89 14.81 -19.25
C ARG A 277 14.70 13.85 -19.32
N ALA A 278 14.10 13.47 -18.19
CA ALA A 278 12.79 12.80 -18.22
C ALA A 278 11.71 13.76 -18.76
N PRO A 279 10.81 13.30 -19.64
CA PRO A 279 9.66 14.10 -20.09
C PRO A 279 8.73 14.45 -18.94
N VAL A 280 8.27 15.69 -18.84
CA VAL A 280 7.35 16.15 -17.78
C VAL A 280 6.24 16.98 -18.41
N GLU A 281 5.00 16.73 -17.99
CA GLU A 281 3.84 17.55 -18.32
C GLU A 281 3.40 18.39 -17.10
N MET A 282 2.77 19.53 -17.40
CA MET A 282 2.24 20.49 -16.44
C MET A 282 0.81 20.83 -16.82
N GLY A 283 0.01 21.27 -15.85
CA GLY A 283 -1.39 21.68 -16.07
C GLY A 283 -2.43 20.64 -15.67
#